data_AF-A0A2I0TQV3-F1
#
_entry.id   AF-A0A2I0TQV3-F1
#
_cell.length_a   1.000
_cell.length_b   1.000
_cell.length_c   1.000
_cell.angle_alpha   90.00
_cell.angle_beta   90.00
_cell.angle_gamma   90.00
#
_symmetry.space_group_name_H-M   'P 1'
#
loop_
_entity.id
_entity.type
_entity.pdbx_description
1 polymer ?
#
loop_
_entity_poly.entity_id
_entity_poly.type
_entity_poly.pdbx_seq_one_letter_code
_entity_poly.pdbx_strand_id
1 'polypeptide(L)'
;MREGAAVLLRSLEPLQGLDAMRELRSASRKGPTKPLKDGQLCNGPSKLCQALGIDKAFDQRDLTQDTAIWMVPGHDLPGEQDVVVTTRIGIGNRGEWAQKPLRFYLRGNKFVSVVDKKTEREMAATGHLSCS
;
A
#
# COMPACT_ATOMS: atom_id res chain seq x y z
N MET A 1 3.93 28.62 10.83
CA MET A 1 3.32 27.60 9.95
C MET A 1 4.01 26.29 10.26
N ARG A 2 3.30 25.22 10.64
CA ARG A 2 3.94 23.91 10.80
C ARG A 2 4.08 23.30 9.41
N GLU A 3 5.26 22.77 9.08
CA GLU A 3 5.45 22.02 7.85
C GLU A 3 4.64 20.72 7.92
N GLY A 4 3.92 20.41 6.83
CA GLY A 4 3.05 19.24 6.74
C GLY A 4 3.60 18.25 5.72
N ALA A 5 4.20 17.16 6.20
CA ALA A 5 4.59 16.02 5.40
C ALA A 5 4.01 14.74 6.01
N ALA A 6 3.56 13.82 5.17
CA ALA A 6 3.00 12.55 5.61
C ALA A 6 3.17 11.48 4.53
N VAL A 7 3.14 10.21 4.95
CA VAL A 7 3.16 9.04 4.07
C VAL A 7 1.80 8.36 4.12
N LEU A 8 1.23 8.07 2.96
CA LEU A 8 -0.01 7.29 2.85
C LEU A 8 0.34 5.80 2.65
N LEU A 9 -0.06 4.96 3.60
CA LEU A 9 -0.09 3.52 3.39
C LEU A 9 -1.17 3.17 2.35
N ARG A 10 -0.77 2.49 1.27
CA ARG A 10 -1.66 2.20 0.14
C ARG A 10 -2.07 0.75 0.05
N SER A 11 -1.20 -0.16 0.43
CA SER A 11 -1.47 -1.59 0.42
C SER A 11 -0.56 -2.33 1.38
N LEU A 12 -1.01 -3.49 1.85
CA LEU A 12 -0.25 -4.40 2.69
C LEU A 12 -0.36 -5.82 2.14
N GLU A 13 0.68 -6.62 2.35
CA GLU A 13 0.60 -8.07 2.27
C GLU A 13 0.08 -8.61 3.62
N PRO A 14 -1.10 -9.28 3.65
CA PRO A 14 -1.60 -9.90 4.86
C PRO A 14 -0.72 -11.09 5.28
N LEU A 15 -0.09 -11.00 6.44
CA LEU A 15 0.75 -12.07 6.98
C LEU A 15 0.01 -12.95 8.00
N GLN A 16 -0.86 -12.35 8.82
CA GLN A 16 -1.58 -13.00 9.92
C GLN A 16 -2.98 -12.42 10.06
N GLY A 17 -3.89 -13.14 10.73
CA GLY A 17 -5.24 -12.66 11.01
C GLY A 17 -6.16 -12.57 9.78
N LEU A 18 -5.92 -13.36 8.74
CA LEU A 18 -6.64 -13.26 7.46
C LEU A 18 -8.17 -13.45 7.60
N ASP A 19 -8.61 -14.31 8.52
CA ASP A 19 -10.03 -14.56 8.75
C ASP A 19 -10.72 -13.35 9.39
N ALA A 20 -10.10 -12.73 10.39
CA ALA A 20 -10.60 -11.48 10.99
C ALA A 20 -10.63 -10.34 9.95
N MET A 21 -9.59 -10.23 9.11
CA MET A 21 -9.58 -9.26 8.01
C MET A 21 -10.73 -9.51 7.02
N ARG A 22 -11.01 -10.77 6.68
CA ARG A 22 -12.15 -11.14 5.80
C ARG A 22 -13.47 -10.77 6.43
N GLU A 23 -13.65 -11.04 7.72
CA GLU A 23 -14.86 -10.71 8.45
C GLU A 23 -15.13 -9.20 8.44
N LEU A 24 -14.16 -8.39 8.87
CA LEU A 24 -14.27 -6.93 8.89
C LEU A 24 -14.55 -6.35 7.50
N ARG A 25 -13.88 -6.87 6.47
CA ARG A 25 -14.09 -6.43 5.08
C ARG A 25 -15.44 -6.85 4.52
N SER A 26 -15.97 -7.99 4.96
CA SER A 26 -17.27 -8.49 4.52
C SER A 26 -18.42 -7.75 5.19
N ALA A 27 -18.28 -7.40 6.48
CA ALA A 27 -19.24 -6.57 7.20
C ALA A 27 -19.45 -5.18 6.55
N SER A 28 -18.41 -4.66 5.89
CA SER A 28 -18.46 -3.39 5.16
C SER A 28 -19.12 -3.48 3.76
N ARG A 29 -19.45 -4.68 3.26
CA ARG A 29 -20.03 -4.88 1.92
C ARG A 29 -21.55 -4.97 1.99
N LYS A 30 -22.22 -4.34 1.03
CA LYS A 30 -23.68 -4.45 0.87
C LYS A 30 -24.02 -5.63 -0.05
N GLY A 31 -24.85 -6.54 0.43
CA GLY A 31 -25.40 -7.66 -0.35
C GLY A 31 -24.52 -8.92 -0.40
N PRO A 32 -25.04 -10.01 -0.97
CA PRO A 32 -24.30 -11.26 -1.10
C PRO A 32 -23.11 -11.06 -2.05
N THR A 33 -21.90 -11.29 -1.53
CA THR A 33 -20.68 -11.20 -2.33
C THR A 33 -19.89 -12.50 -2.25
N LYS A 34 -19.17 -12.82 -3.33
CA LYS A 34 -18.20 -13.91 -3.31
C LYS A 34 -17.17 -13.68 -2.19
N PRO A 35 -16.68 -14.75 -1.53
CA PRO A 35 -15.62 -14.65 -0.56
C PRO A 35 -14.43 -13.85 -1.10
N LEU A 36 -13.91 -12.95 -0.27
CA LEU A 36 -12.71 -12.18 -0.57
C LEU A 36 -11.51 -13.11 -0.71
N LYS A 37 -10.70 -12.91 -1.76
CA LYS A 37 -9.36 -13.50 -1.84
C LYS A 37 -8.37 -12.69 -1.03
N ASP A 38 -7.26 -13.28 -0.62
CA ASP A 38 -6.23 -12.67 0.24
C ASP A 38 -5.68 -11.38 -0.38
N GLY A 39 -5.38 -11.43 -1.68
CA GLY A 39 -4.94 -10.26 -2.46
C GLY A 39 -5.97 -9.13 -2.54
N GLN A 40 -7.20 -9.31 -2.06
CA GLN A 40 -8.25 -8.27 -2.05
C GLN A 40 -8.51 -7.68 -0.66
N LEU A 41 -7.84 -8.19 0.38
CA LEU A 41 -8.01 -7.76 1.76
C LEU A 41 -7.42 -6.36 1.97
N CYS A 42 -6.15 -6.20 1.61
CA CYS A 42 -5.38 -4.98 1.90
C CYS A 42 -4.84 -4.29 0.65
N ASN A 43 -5.37 -4.55 -0.56
CA ASN A 43 -4.89 -3.94 -1.81
C ASN A 43 -5.50 -2.56 -2.11
N GLY A 44 -5.51 -1.67 -1.12
CA GLY A 44 -5.99 -0.30 -1.26
C GLY A 44 -6.07 0.43 0.10
N PRO A 45 -5.95 1.77 0.12
CA PRO A 45 -5.87 2.53 1.37
C PRO A 45 -7.13 2.37 2.23
N SER A 46 -8.33 2.48 1.65
CA SER A 46 -9.56 2.24 2.42
C SER A 46 -9.75 0.76 2.77
N LYS A 47 -9.19 -0.16 1.98
CA LYS A 47 -9.33 -1.60 2.20
C LYS A 47 -8.47 -2.06 3.37
N LEU A 48 -7.21 -1.62 3.45
CA LEU A 48 -6.33 -1.95 4.58
C LEU A 48 -6.88 -1.38 5.89
N CYS A 49 -7.45 -0.16 5.88
CA CYS A 49 -8.09 0.40 7.07
C CYS A 49 -9.24 -0.50 7.55
N GLN A 50 -10.14 -0.89 6.65
CA GLN A 50 -11.24 -1.82 6.98
C GLN A 50 -10.73 -3.17 7.47
N ALA A 51 -9.75 -3.77 6.79
CA ALA A 51 -9.20 -5.08 7.15
C ALA A 51 -8.53 -5.08 8.54
N LEU A 52 -7.97 -3.94 8.96
CA LEU A 52 -7.31 -3.78 10.26
C LEU A 52 -8.20 -3.14 11.33
N GLY A 53 -9.47 -2.85 11.03
CA GLY A 53 -10.36 -2.15 11.96
C GLY A 53 -9.93 -0.72 12.29
N ILE A 54 -9.15 -0.08 11.42
CA ILE A 54 -8.70 1.31 11.59
C ILE A 54 -9.81 2.26 11.14
N ASP A 55 -10.26 3.10 12.07
CA ASP A 55 -11.25 4.13 11.85
C ASP A 55 -10.73 5.52 12.27
N LYS A 56 -11.64 6.51 12.40
CA LYS A 56 -11.28 7.88 12.76
C LYS A 56 -10.76 8.01 14.20
N ALA A 57 -11.02 7.04 15.07
CA ALA A 57 -10.52 7.06 16.45
C ALA A 57 -8.99 6.90 16.54
N PHE A 58 -8.34 6.44 15.46
CA PHE A 58 -6.88 6.37 15.34
C PHE A 58 -6.23 7.66 14.83
N ASP A 59 -7.02 8.67 14.44
CA ASP A 59 -6.46 9.95 13.99
C ASP A 59 -5.70 10.67 15.12
N GLN A 60 -4.59 11.31 14.76
CA GLN A 60 -3.69 12.03 15.69
C GLN A 60 -3.04 11.20 16.80
N ARG A 61 -3.18 9.87 16.78
CA ARG A 61 -2.44 9.01 17.70
C ARG A 61 -0.96 8.90 17.33
N ASP A 62 -0.12 8.72 18.34
CA ASP A 62 1.31 8.55 18.15
C ASP A 62 1.63 7.08 17.87
N LEU A 63 1.95 6.77 16.60
CA LEU A 63 2.31 5.42 16.15
C LEU A 63 3.55 4.84 16.85
N THR A 64 4.35 5.67 17.52
CA THR A 64 5.55 5.23 18.27
C THR A 64 5.25 4.84 19.71
N GLN A 65 4.06 5.18 20.23
CA GLN A 65 3.66 4.95 21.61
C GLN A 65 2.30 4.24 21.76
N ASP A 66 1.53 4.08 20.68
CA ASP A 66 0.22 3.45 20.71
C ASP A 66 0.32 1.94 20.97
N THR A 67 -0.59 1.42 21.80
CA THR A 67 -0.61 0.00 22.21
C THR A 67 -1.48 -0.88 21.31
N ALA A 68 -2.34 -0.28 20.49
CA ALA A 68 -3.25 -0.96 19.57
C ALA A 68 -2.71 -1.02 18.14
N ILE A 69 -1.86 -0.07 17.73
CA ILE A 69 -1.20 -0.06 16.42
C ILE A 69 0.27 0.37 16.54
N TRP A 70 1.17 -0.42 15.95
CA TRP A 70 2.59 -0.12 15.93
C TRP A 70 3.24 -0.68 14.66
N MET A 71 4.48 -0.27 14.39
CA MET A 71 5.30 -0.80 13.30
C MET A 71 6.42 -1.65 13.86
N VAL A 72 6.76 -2.73 13.16
CA VAL A 72 7.90 -3.60 13.48
C VAL A 72 8.87 -3.64 12.30
N PRO A 73 10.19 -3.83 12.54
CA PRO A 73 11.14 -4.06 11.47
C PRO A 73 10.75 -5.28 10.61
N GLY A 74 10.84 -5.14 9.29
CA GLY A 74 10.68 -6.26 8.37
C GLY A 74 11.89 -7.20 8.37
N HIS A 75 11.68 -8.45 7.96
CA HIS A 75 12.75 -9.46 7.91
C HIS A 75 13.73 -9.23 6.75
N ASP A 76 13.20 -8.99 5.55
CA ASP A 76 13.99 -8.74 4.35
C ASP A 76 13.75 -7.30 3.87
N LEU A 77 14.79 -6.46 3.95
CA LEU A 77 14.72 -5.10 3.42
C LEU A 77 14.93 -5.13 1.90
N PRO A 78 13.96 -4.65 1.10
CA PRO A 78 14.09 -4.60 -0.35
C PRO A 78 15.27 -3.70 -0.76
N GLY A 79 15.99 -4.10 -1.80
CA GLY A 79 16.99 -3.22 -2.43
C GLY A 79 16.31 -2.10 -3.22
N GLU A 80 17.08 -1.07 -3.60
CA GLU A 80 16.55 0.03 -4.41
C GLU A 80 15.96 -0.46 -5.75
N GLN A 81 16.55 -1.50 -6.34
CA GLN A 81 16.09 -2.16 -7.56
C GLN A 81 14.74 -2.87 -7.44
N ASP A 82 14.29 -3.13 -6.20
CA ASP A 82 13.02 -3.80 -5.91
C ASP A 82 11.87 -2.80 -5.71
N VAL A 83 12.18 -1.50 -5.62
CA VAL A 83 11.19 -0.44 -5.38
C VAL A 83 10.86 0.29 -6.66
N VAL A 84 9.61 0.17 -7.11
CA VAL A 84 9.07 0.99 -8.19
C VAL A 84 8.70 2.37 -7.65
N VAL A 85 9.25 3.41 -8.28
CA VAL A 85 8.92 4.81 -7.99
C VAL A 85 8.11 5.38 -9.15
N THR A 86 6.89 5.83 -8.88
CA THR A 86 5.94 6.27 -9.92
C THR A 86 5.00 7.38 -9.41
N THR A 87 4.14 7.88 -10.29
CA THR A 87 3.13 8.90 -9.98
C THR A 87 2.07 8.39 -9.02
N ARG A 88 1.50 9.30 -8.23
CA ARG A 88 0.45 8.99 -7.25
C ARG A 88 -0.90 8.75 -7.93
N ILE A 89 -1.75 7.95 -7.29
CA ILE A 89 -3.09 7.62 -7.79
C ILE A 89 -4.14 8.53 -7.15
N GLY A 90 -5.12 8.98 -7.93
CA GLY A 90 -6.33 9.63 -7.42
C GLY A 90 -6.13 11.07 -6.99
N ILE A 91 -5.04 11.72 -7.42
CA ILE A 91 -4.77 13.14 -7.11
C ILE A 91 -5.27 14.11 -8.18
N GLY A 92 -5.81 13.61 -9.31
CA GLY A 92 -6.40 14.44 -10.37
C GLY A 92 -5.39 15.38 -11.05
N ASN A 93 -5.89 16.44 -11.70
CA ASN A 93 -5.06 17.42 -12.41
C ASN A 93 -4.50 18.49 -11.45
N ARG A 94 -3.62 18.09 -10.51
CA ARG A 94 -2.90 18.99 -9.59
C ARG A 94 -1.65 19.61 -10.23
N GLY A 95 -1.71 19.92 -11.52
CA GLY A 95 -0.56 20.44 -12.28
C GLY A 95 0.66 19.53 -12.20
N GLU A 96 1.85 20.11 -12.02
CA GLU A 96 3.12 19.36 -11.96
C GLU A 96 3.15 18.28 -10.87
N TRP A 97 2.41 18.45 -9.77
CA TRP A 97 2.39 17.52 -8.64
C TRP A 97 1.71 16.19 -8.97
N ALA A 98 0.89 16.16 -10.03
CA ALA A 98 0.30 14.94 -10.56
C ALA A 98 1.38 14.02 -11.18
N GLN A 99 2.43 14.61 -11.76
CA GLN A 99 3.48 13.90 -12.47
C GLN A 99 4.70 13.57 -11.60
N LYS A 100 4.79 14.11 -10.37
CA LYS A 100 5.92 13.82 -9.48
C LYS A 100 5.91 12.35 -9.02
N PRO A 101 7.07 11.67 -9.03
CA PRO A 101 7.18 10.25 -8.69
C PRO A 101 7.20 10.06 -7.16
N LEU A 102 6.04 10.27 -6.53
CA LEU A 102 5.87 10.26 -5.07
C LEU A 102 5.04 9.07 -4.57
N ARG A 103 5.04 7.97 -5.33
CA ARG A 103 4.44 6.68 -4.94
C ARG A 103 5.48 5.58 -5.09
N PHE A 104 5.63 4.80 -4.03
CA PHE A 104 6.61 3.74 -3.91
C PHE A 104 5.89 2.40 -3.69
N TYR A 105 6.33 1.33 -4.34
CA TYR A 105 5.83 -0.02 -4.08
C TYR A 105 6.83 -1.10 -4.52
N LEU A 106 6.70 -2.32 -4.00
CA LEU A 106 7.55 -3.46 -4.35
C LEU A 106 7.21 -4.03 -5.74
N ARG A 107 8.20 -4.08 -6.64
CA ARG A 107 8.08 -4.63 -8.00
C ARG A 107 7.57 -6.07 -7.97
N GLY A 108 6.60 -6.39 -8.82
CA GLY A 108 6.06 -7.76 -8.91
C GLY A 108 5.23 -8.22 -7.72
N ASN A 109 5.03 -7.38 -6.69
CA ASN A 109 4.23 -7.75 -5.53
C ASN A 109 2.72 -7.75 -5.87
N LYS A 110 2.09 -8.92 -5.75
CA LYS A 110 0.67 -9.16 -6.07
C LYS A 110 -0.33 -8.40 -5.19
N PHE A 111 0.10 -7.87 -4.05
CA PHE A 111 -0.74 -7.13 -3.10
C PHE A 111 -0.81 -5.63 -3.41
N VAL A 112 -0.01 -5.14 -4.36
CA VAL A 112 -0.03 -3.75 -4.81
C VAL A 112 -1.36 -3.42 -5.47
N SER A 113 -1.97 -2.30 -5.07
CA SER A 113 -3.33 -1.94 -5.53
C SER A 113 -3.42 -1.66 -7.03
N VAL A 114 -2.43 -0.98 -7.60
CA VAL A 114 -2.35 -0.59 -9.01
C VAL A 114 -0.89 -0.58 -9.42
N VAL A 115 -0.53 -1.45 -10.36
CA VAL A 115 0.85 -1.58 -10.87
C VAL A 115 1.06 -0.63 -12.03
N ASP A 116 2.19 0.08 -12.04
CA ASP A 116 2.69 0.80 -13.21
C ASP A 116 3.52 -0.14 -14.09
N LYS A 117 2.82 -0.82 -15.01
CA LYS A 117 3.45 -1.80 -15.92
C LYS A 117 4.51 -1.18 -16.82
N LYS A 118 4.45 0.12 -17.10
CA LYS A 118 5.44 0.79 -17.95
C LYS A 118 6.75 0.88 -17.17
N THR A 119 6.70 1.47 -15.98
CA THR A 119 7.88 1.63 -15.12
C THR A 119 8.52 0.27 -14.77
N GLU A 120 7.72 -0.76 -14.45
CA GLU A 120 8.26 -2.10 -14.19
C GLU A 120 9.00 -2.72 -15.38
N ARG A 121 8.49 -2.52 -16.62
CA ARG A 121 9.14 -3.01 -17.84
C ARG A 121 10.45 -2.28 -18.10
N GLU A 122 10.47 -0.97 -17.89
CA GLU A 122 11.67 -0.15 -18.04
C GLU A 122 12.75 -0.57 -17.04
N MET A 123 12.38 -0.79 -15.77
CA MET A 123 13.30 -1.33 -14.76
C MET A 123 13.84 -2.72 -15.12
N ALA A 124 13.00 -3.61 -15.67
CA ALA A 124 13.42 -4.94 -16.08
C ALA A 124 14.41 -4.91 -17.27
N ALA A 125 14.25 -3.96 -18.19
CA ALA A 125 15.17 -3.78 -19.32
C ALA A 125 16.55 -3.25 -18.85
N THR A 126 16.58 -2.31 -17.90
CA THR A 126 17.82 -1.74 -17.37
C THR A 126 18.62 -2.75 -16.54
N GLY A 127 17.95 -3.60 -15.76
CA GLY A 127 18.61 -4.65 -14.96
C GLY A 127 19.27 -5.77 -15.79
N HIS A 128 18.88 -5.92 -17.07
CA HIS A 128 19.52 -6.88 -17.98
C HIS A 128 20.86 -6.36 -18.53
N LEU A 129 21.03 -5.04 -18.62
CA LEU A 129 22.25 -4.39 -19.12
C LEU A 129 23.38 -4.35 -18.08
N SER A 130 23.08 -4.45 -16.78
CA SER A 130 24.08 -4.47 -15.71
C SER A 130 24.67 -5.86 -15.41
N CYS A 131 24.19 -6.91 -16.08
CA CYS A 131 24.64 -8.30 -15.87
C CYS A 131 25.37 -8.88 -17.11
N SER A 132 25.81 -8.04 -18.02
CA SER A 132 26.57 -8.40 -19.25
C SER A 132 28.01 -7.91 -19.17
#